data_AF-A0A8J4CGL4-F1
#
_entry.id   AF-A0A8J4CGL4-F1
#
_cell.length_a   1.000
_cell.length_b   1.000
_cell.length_c   1.000
_cell.angle_alpha   90.00
_cell.angle_beta   90.00
_cell.angle_gamma   90.00
#
_symmetry.space_group_name_H-M   'P 1'
#
loop_
_entity.id
_entity.type
_entity.pdbx_description
1 polymer ?
#
loop_
_entity_poly.entity_id
_entity_poly.type
_entity_poly.pdbx_seq_one_letter_code
_entity_poly.pdbx_strand_id
1 'polypeptide(L)'
;MVAGSSGASAVVDWAFQRPYVGTAPQARFGLDWGQAQAPVLVRSLVVEHIRGLAPNPQVERRLEDIAGVILARVGPKTWKAYASHFAAFVRFCVSEELEFLPAAPYTGVLWAQHLAAKGTVQARTAQPYFSAVNTVHELLGLPKPCTNNLMFAAFRRGWERLQVSLLTRPSLVLAFSAGDLLSLCDTLSGLPLSAVCFVPVLFVVLGFCTFLRPDSLLSVVWAQVCEVEGLAVFRYKPLNWKGRIVKPESAPVLQFPLCGLPKLRLVLDRHLGHSNQLWPFRQSTSGAEQWFRSALVHGGLGHLVDLHTLYSLRRGGASAARAVGVPMEVIESFGGWSAGSVALRQHYLDMGVLGSPAARAIFGSLAAGRVAPFAAQFFNV
;
A
#
# COMPACT_ATOMS: atom_id res chain seq x y z
N MET A 1 -43.06 36.24 32.07
CA MET A 1 -42.29 36.86 30.97
C MET A 1 -40.82 36.80 31.34
N VAL A 2 -40.01 36.26 30.42
CA VAL A 2 -38.56 36.44 30.21
C VAL A 2 -37.60 36.01 31.34
N ALA A 3 -36.84 34.94 31.08
CA ALA A 3 -35.46 34.79 31.53
C ALA A 3 -34.75 33.76 30.63
N GLY A 4 -33.64 34.13 29.97
CA GLY A 4 -32.77 33.15 29.30
C GLY A 4 -31.86 33.63 28.15
N SER A 5 -31.83 34.91 27.76
CA SER A 5 -31.15 35.36 26.53
C SER A 5 -29.86 36.19 26.71
N SER A 6 -29.36 36.42 27.92
CA SER A 6 -28.32 37.45 28.13
C SER A 6 -26.89 37.07 27.70
N GLY A 7 -26.51 35.78 27.78
CA GLY A 7 -25.15 35.33 27.44
C GLY A 7 -24.88 35.22 25.94
N ALA A 8 -25.83 34.67 25.18
CA ALA A 8 -25.68 34.48 23.73
C ALA A 8 -25.74 35.81 22.97
N SER A 9 -26.61 36.74 23.38
CA SER A 9 -26.69 38.08 22.78
C SER A 9 -25.39 38.86 22.96
N ALA A 10 -24.80 38.85 24.17
CA ALA A 10 -23.55 39.55 24.43
C ALA A 10 -22.38 39.03 23.58
N VAL A 11 -22.34 37.72 23.28
CA VAL A 11 -21.32 37.12 22.40
C VAL A 11 -21.55 37.51 20.93
N VAL A 12 -22.81 37.56 20.50
CA VAL A 12 -23.19 38.01 19.15
C VAL A 12 -22.84 39.48 18.97
N ASP A 13 -23.20 40.32 19.93
CA ASP A 13 -22.91 41.76 19.93
C ASP A 13 -21.39 42.01 19.95
N TRP A 14 -20.64 41.27 20.78
CA TRP A 14 -19.17 41.31 20.77
C TRP A 14 -18.57 40.92 19.41
N ALA A 15 -19.13 39.91 18.73
CA ALA A 15 -18.65 39.48 17.42
C ALA A 15 -18.91 40.52 16.33
N PHE A 16 -20.09 41.16 16.34
CA PHE A 16 -20.45 42.20 15.37
C PHE A 16 -19.78 43.55 15.62
N GLN A 17 -19.37 43.83 16.86
CA GLN A 17 -18.64 45.06 17.21
C GLN A 17 -17.14 45.02 16.86
N ARG A 18 -16.61 43.87 16.43
CA ARG A 18 -15.23 43.76 15.96
C ARG A 18 -15.16 43.93 14.43
N PRO A 19 -14.84 45.12 13.90
CA PRO A 19 -14.64 45.29 12.48
C PRO A 19 -13.49 44.38 12.02
N TYR A 20 -13.73 43.60 10.98
CA TYR A 20 -12.67 42.88 10.28
C TYR A 20 -11.80 43.89 9.54
N VAL A 21 -10.69 44.32 10.15
CA VAL A 21 -9.72 45.24 9.54
C VAL A 21 -8.68 44.42 8.79
N GLY A 22 -9.00 44.04 7.56
CA GLY A 22 -8.10 43.32 6.67
C GLY A 22 -8.68 43.22 5.26
N THR A 23 -7.83 43.13 4.25
CA THR A 23 -8.25 42.66 2.93
C THR A 23 -8.78 41.24 3.06
N ALA A 24 -9.73 40.85 2.18
CA ALA A 24 -10.26 39.48 2.18
C ALA A 24 -9.07 38.50 2.18
N PRO A 25 -9.00 37.57 3.15
CA PRO A 25 -7.81 36.77 3.33
C PRO A 25 -7.63 35.89 2.09
N GLN A 26 -6.46 35.99 1.46
CA GLN A 26 -6.15 35.19 0.29
C GLN A 26 -6.14 33.71 0.71
N ALA A 27 -6.86 32.87 -0.02
CA ALA A 27 -6.99 31.46 0.32
C ALA A 27 -5.62 30.77 0.32
N ARG A 28 -5.13 30.41 1.51
CA ARG A 28 -3.83 29.74 1.67
C ARG A 28 -3.86 28.26 1.30
N PHE A 29 -5.03 27.63 1.39
CA PHE A 29 -5.21 26.19 1.18
C PHE A 29 -6.50 25.91 0.39
N GLY A 30 -6.44 24.93 -0.51
CA GLY A 30 -7.60 24.41 -1.25
C GLY A 30 -7.87 22.93 -0.91
N LEU A 31 -9.09 22.46 -1.19
CA LEU A 31 -9.49 21.07 -1.02
C LEU A 31 -9.37 20.30 -2.34
N ASP A 32 -8.67 19.16 -2.33
CA ASP A 32 -8.64 18.20 -3.45
C ASP A 32 -9.82 17.24 -3.34
N TRP A 33 -10.94 17.60 -3.96
CA TRP A 33 -12.16 16.78 -3.99
C TRP A 33 -11.98 15.44 -4.71
N GLY A 34 -10.90 15.28 -5.49
CA GLY A 34 -10.54 14.00 -6.10
C GLY A 34 -10.25 12.90 -5.08
N GLN A 35 -9.98 13.24 -3.82
CA GLN A 35 -9.78 12.29 -2.73
C GLN A 35 -11.09 11.78 -2.09
N ALA A 36 -12.22 12.47 -2.30
CA ALA A 36 -13.51 12.18 -1.67
C ALA A 36 -14.34 11.13 -2.43
N GLN A 37 -13.73 9.99 -2.78
CA GLN A 37 -14.32 8.94 -3.63
C GLN A 37 -15.04 7.82 -2.85
N ALA A 38 -15.90 8.20 -1.91
CA ALA A 38 -16.76 7.22 -1.23
C ALA A 38 -17.83 6.66 -2.19
N PRO A 39 -18.34 5.44 -1.94
CA PRO A 39 -19.45 4.89 -2.71
C PRO A 39 -20.69 5.78 -2.63
N VAL A 40 -21.44 5.85 -3.74
CA VAL A 40 -22.65 6.70 -3.85
C VAL A 40 -23.62 6.45 -2.70
N LEU A 41 -23.92 5.18 -2.39
CA LEU A 41 -24.82 4.84 -1.28
C LEU A 41 -24.35 5.41 0.07
N VAL A 42 -23.06 5.27 0.39
CA VAL A 42 -22.52 5.78 1.66
C VAL A 42 -22.57 7.30 1.70
N ARG A 43 -22.27 7.96 0.57
CA ARG A 43 -22.41 9.41 0.44
C ARG A 43 -23.85 9.84 0.69
N SER A 44 -24.82 9.20 0.04
CA SER A 44 -26.24 9.52 0.22
C SER A 44 -26.69 9.38 1.67
N LEU A 45 -26.32 8.28 2.34
CA LEU A 45 -26.63 8.06 3.76
C LEU A 45 -26.03 9.16 4.65
N VAL A 46 -24.79 9.56 4.40
CA VAL A 46 -24.13 10.63 5.17
C VAL A 46 -24.76 11.99 4.91
N VAL A 47 -25.08 12.31 3.66
CA VAL A 47 -25.77 13.57 3.30
C VAL A 47 -27.14 13.64 3.97
N GLU A 48 -27.89 12.54 3.97
CA GLU A 48 -29.18 12.45 4.66
C GLU A 48 -29.04 12.61 6.18
N HIS A 49 -28.03 11.98 6.78
CA HIS A 49 -27.74 12.13 8.20
C HIS A 49 -27.40 13.58 8.57
N ILE A 50 -26.51 14.23 7.81
CA ILE A 50 -26.16 15.65 8.03
C ILE A 50 -27.39 16.54 7.82
N ARG A 51 -28.23 16.24 6.82
CA ARG A 51 -29.49 16.96 6.58
C ARG A 51 -30.40 16.91 7.81
N GLY A 52 -30.52 15.75 8.46
CA GLY A 52 -31.29 15.59 9.70
C GLY A 52 -30.71 16.35 10.90
N LEU A 53 -29.41 16.63 10.91
CA LEU A 53 -28.73 17.43 11.94
C LEU A 53 -28.74 18.94 11.64
N ALA A 54 -29.04 19.34 10.39
CA ALA A 54 -28.90 20.72 9.95
C ALA A 54 -30.07 21.59 10.46
N PRO A 55 -29.80 22.71 11.15
CA PRO A 55 -30.85 23.62 11.63
C PRO A 55 -31.57 24.37 10.48
N ASN A 56 -30.96 24.44 9.29
CA ASN A 56 -31.59 24.95 8.07
C ASN A 56 -31.20 24.07 6.86
N PRO A 57 -32.10 23.21 6.36
CA PRO A 57 -31.79 22.23 5.31
C PRO A 57 -31.71 22.83 3.89
N GLN A 58 -31.93 24.14 3.70
CA GLN A 58 -31.99 24.76 2.38
C GLN A 58 -30.63 24.94 1.67
N VAL A 59 -29.51 24.55 2.28
CA VAL A 59 -28.17 24.72 1.70
C VAL A 59 -27.58 23.40 1.21
N GLU A 60 -28.25 22.76 0.25
CA GLU A 60 -27.93 21.42 -0.25
C GLU A 60 -26.46 21.28 -0.71
N ARG A 61 -25.92 22.30 -1.38
CA ARG A 61 -24.50 22.31 -1.80
C ARG A 61 -23.52 22.24 -0.63
N ARG A 62 -23.83 22.86 0.52
CA ARG A 62 -22.96 22.79 1.71
C ARG A 62 -23.02 21.41 2.36
N LEU A 63 -24.15 20.72 2.31
CA LEU A 63 -24.28 19.36 2.85
C LEU A 63 -23.39 18.37 2.09
N GLU A 64 -23.38 18.46 0.76
CA GLU A 64 -22.50 17.68 -0.11
C GLU A 64 -21.01 17.98 0.15
N ASP A 65 -20.64 19.25 0.31
CA ASP A 65 -19.26 19.65 0.62
C ASP A 65 -18.81 19.09 1.99
N ILE A 66 -19.67 19.20 3.03
CA ILE A 66 -19.39 18.64 4.37
C ILE A 66 -19.25 17.12 4.28
N ALA A 67 -20.17 16.44 3.60
CA ALA A 67 -20.09 15.00 3.39
C ALA A 67 -18.79 14.62 2.66
N GLY A 68 -18.41 15.34 1.61
CA GLY A 68 -17.17 15.13 0.87
C GLY A 68 -15.93 15.21 1.77
N VAL A 69 -15.87 16.22 2.64
CA VAL A 69 -14.77 16.39 3.62
C VAL A 69 -14.74 15.23 4.62
N ILE A 70 -15.88 14.85 5.19
CA ILE A 70 -15.98 13.73 6.14
C ILE A 70 -15.54 12.42 5.48
N LEU A 71 -15.99 12.16 4.25
CA LEU A 71 -15.73 10.92 3.52
C LEU A 71 -14.28 10.82 3.03
N ALA A 72 -13.58 11.95 2.84
CA ALA A 72 -12.16 12.00 2.49
C ALA A 72 -11.25 11.48 3.63
N ARG A 73 -11.78 11.24 4.85
CA ARG A 73 -11.05 10.59 5.94
C ARG A 73 -10.57 9.16 5.58
N VAL A 74 -11.22 8.52 4.62
CA VAL A 74 -10.88 7.18 4.12
C VAL A 74 -10.43 7.30 2.66
N GLY A 75 -9.24 6.78 2.34
CA GLY A 75 -8.68 6.87 0.98
C GLY A 75 -9.47 6.04 -0.05
N PRO A 76 -9.44 6.40 -1.35
CA PRO A 76 -10.25 5.77 -2.41
C PRO A 76 -10.12 4.25 -2.51
N LYS A 77 -8.89 3.72 -2.37
CA LYS A 77 -8.62 2.27 -2.40
C LYS A 77 -9.30 1.55 -1.22
N THR A 78 -9.26 2.17 -0.05
CA THR A 78 -9.89 1.64 1.16
C THR A 78 -11.41 1.68 1.03
N TRP A 79 -11.98 2.75 0.45
CA TRP A 79 -13.40 2.82 0.15
C TRP A 79 -13.87 1.72 -0.77
N LYS A 80 -13.11 1.43 -1.85
CA LYS A 80 -13.43 0.32 -2.75
C LYS A 80 -13.51 -1.01 -2.02
N ALA A 81 -12.56 -1.29 -1.12
CA ALA A 81 -12.58 -2.51 -0.30
C ALA A 81 -13.75 -2.50 0.70
N TYR A 82 -13.97 -1.39 1.40
CA TYR A 82 -15.05 -1.25 2.39
C TYR A 82 -16.42 -1.40 1.76
N ALA A 83 -16.64 -0.85 0.56
CA ALA A 83 -17.88 -1.00 -0.18
C ALA A 83 -18.22 -2.47 -0.43
N SER A 84 -17.25 -3.26 -0.91
CA SER A 84 -17.43 -4.69 -1.16
C SER A 84 -17.70 -5.48 0.13
N HIS A 85 -16.99 -5.16 1.21
CA HIS A 85 -17.19 -5.82 2.51
C HIS A 85 -18.54 -5.45 3.15
N PHE A 86 -18.93 -4.18 3.11
CA PHE A 86 -20.21 -3.72 3.62
C PHE A 86 -21.38 -4.30 2.82
N ALA A 87 -21.28 -4.35 1.49
CA ALA A 87 -22.30 -5.01 0.67
C ALA A 87 -22.41 -6.52 0.98
N ALA A 88 -21.31 -7.19 1.31
CA ALA A 88 -21.35 -8.58 1.76
C ALA A 88 -22.05 -8.73 3.11
N PHE A 89 -21.80 -7.81 4.04
CA PHE A 89 -22.49 -7.76 5.33
C PHE A 89 -24.00 -7.52 5.17
N VAL A 90 -24.41 -6.57 4.32
CA VAL A 90 -25.84 -6.33 4.03
C VAL A 90 -26.51 -7.58 3.46
N ARG A 91 -25.89 -8.25 2.48
CA ARG A 91 -26.43 -9.51 1.92
C ARG A 91 -26.58 -10.60 2.98
N PHE A 92 -25.60 -10.73 3.86
CA PHE A 92 -25.67 -11.66 5.00
C PHE A 92 -26.82 -11.32 5.94
N CYS A 93 -26.97 -10.05 6.34
CA CYS A 93 -28.05 -9.64 7.21
C CYS A 93 -29.42 -9.88 6.56
N VAL A 94 -29.57 -9.58 5.27
CA VAL A 94 -30.81 -9.86 4.53
C VAL A 94 -31.11 -11.36 4.47
N SER A 95 -30.10 -12.23 4.26
CA SER A 95 -30.33 -13.68 4.21
C SER A 95 -30.65 -14.29 5.57
N GLU A 96 -30.22 -13.67 6.66
CA GLU A 96 -30.46 -14.12 8.04
C GLU A 96 -31.63 -13.35 8.70
N GLU A 97 -32.36 -12.52 7.94
CA GLU A 97 -33.45 -11.67 8.44
C GLU A 97 -33.04 -10.75 9.61
N LEU A 98 -31.81 -10.23 9.56
CA LEU A 98 -31.24 -9.32 10.55
C LEU A 98 -31.28 -7.87 10.08
N GLU A 99 -31.43 -6.94 11.03
CA GLU A 99 -31.22 -5.51 10.77
C GLU A 99 -29.73 -5.23 10.50
N PHE A 100 -29.44 -4.67 9.32
CA PHE A 100 -28.08 -4.28 8.93
C PHE A 100 -27.73 -2.84 9.32
N LEU A 101 -28.74 -1.99 9.59
CA LEU A 101 -28.56 -0.60 9.97
C LEU A 101 -29.79 -0.06 10.75
N PRO A 102 -29.67 0.20 12.07
CA PRO A 102 -28.53 -0.11 12.93
C PRO A 102 -28.40 -1.63 13.18
N ALA A 103 -27.19 -2.17 13.07
CA ALA A 103 -26.93 -3.55 13.47
C ALA A 103 -26.60 -3.63 14.97
N ALA A 104 -27.11 -4.66 15.65
CA ALA A 104 -26.79 -4.94 17.04
C ALA A 104 -25.34 -5.49 17.19
N PRO A 105 -24.72 -5.37 18.38
CA PRO A 105 -23.42 -6.00 18.66
C PRO A 105 -23.42 -7.52 18.41
N TYR A 106 -24.55 -8.19 18.68
CA TYR A 106 -24.70 -9.62 18.41
C TYR A 106 -24.64 -9.95 16.91
N THR A 107 -25.25 -9.11 16.05
CA THR A 107 -25.14 -9.21 14.59
C THR A 107 -23.67 -9.15 14.13
N GLY A 108 -22.84 -8.36 14.81
CA GLY A 108 -21.39 -8.34 14.57
C GLY A 108 -20.72 -9.69 14.82
N VAL A 109 -21.10 -10.39 15.90
CA VAL A 109 -20.58 -11.74 16.21
C VAL A 109 -21.06 -12.76 15.19
N LEU A 110 -22.35 -12.73 14.82
CA LEU A 110 -22.90 -13.60 13.76
C LEU A 110 -22.20 -13.38 12.42
N TRP A 111 -21.89 -12.13 12.08
CA TRP A 111 -21.11 -11.82 10.89
C TRP A 111 -19.70 -12.40 10.93
N ALA A 112 -19.01 -12.29 12.07
CA ALA A 112 -17.69 -12.92 12.24
C ALA A 112 -17.76 -14.45 12.15
N GLN A 113 -18.82 -15.06 12.67
CA GLN A 113 -19.09 -16.50 12.54
C GLN A 113 -19.33 -16.90 11.08
N HIS A 114 -20.11 -16.14 10.33
CA HIS A 114 -20.35 -16.39 8.91
C HIS A 114 -19.06 -16.34 8.11
N LEU A 115 -18.19 -15.34 8.36
CA LEU A 115 -16.88 -15.24 7.72
C LEU A 115 -15.97 -16.43 8.07
N ALA A 116 -16.02 -16.90 9.32
CA ALA A 116 -15.26 -18.07 9.76
C ALA A 116 -15.75 -19.35 9.07
N ALA A 117 -17.07 -19.57 9.04
CA ALA A 117 -17.71 -20.74 8.43
C ALA A 117 -17.47 -20.81 6.92
N LYS A 118 -17.38 -19.66 6.24
CA LYS A 118 -17.06 -19.58 4.82
C LYS A 118 -15.68 -20.16 4.47
N GLY A 119 -14.74 -20.20 5.42
CA GLY A 119 -13.41 -20.80 5.23
C GLY A 119 -12.46 -20.04 4.29
N THR A 120 -12.89 -18.94 3.68
CA THR A 120 -12.08 -18.17 2.71
C THR A 120 -11.34 -16.97 3.33
N VAL A 121 -11.54 -16.69 4.62
CA VAL A 121 -10.96 -15.53 5.33
C VAL A 121 -10.11 -16.03 6.49
N GLN A 122 -8.89 -15.53 6.62
CA GLN A 122 -8.07 -15.82 7.79
C GLN A 122 -8.48 -14.90 8.96
N ALA A 123 -8.58 -15.45 10.17
CA ALA A 123 -8.97 -14.70 11.37
C ALA A 123 -8.10 -13.44 11.57
N ARG A 124 -6.80 -13.54 11.29
CA ARG A 124 -5.82 -12.44 11.38
C ARG A 124 -6.03 -11.34 10.35
N THR A 125 -6.61 -11.66 9.20
CA THR A 125 -6.84 -10.71 8.09
C THR A 125 -8.30 -10.29 7.96
N ALA A 126 -9.18 -10.73 8.87
CA ALA A 126 -10.61 -10.41 8.86
C ALA A 126 -10.93 -8.95 9.25
N GLN A 127 -9.99 -8.22 9.86
CA GLN A 127 -10.22 -6.85 10.36
C GLN A 127 -10.88 -5.89 9.35
N PRO A 128 -10.52 -5.86 8.05
CA PRO A 128 -11.14 -4.97 7.07
C PRO A 128 -12.65 -5.19 6.90
N TYR A 129 -13.14 -6.42 7.09
CA TYR A 129 -14.58 -6.72 7.03
C TYR A 129 -15.33 -6.03 8.16
N PHE A 130 -14.77 -6.04 9.37
CA PHE A 130 -15.34 -5.40 10.54
C PHE A 130 -15.23 -3.88 10.50
N SER A 131 -14.09 -3.37 10.04
CA SER A 131 -13.85 -1.94 9.90
C SER A 131 -14.80 -1.30 8.89
N ALA A 132 -15.14 -2.00 7.80
CA ALA A 132 -16.12 -1.51 6.83
C ALA A 132 -17.49 -1.28 7.47
N VAL A 133 -18.00 -2.25 8.23
CA VAL A 133 -19.30 -2.15 8.94
C VAL A 133 -19.27 -1.05 9.99
N ASN A 134 -18.24 -1.03 10.84
CA ASN A 134 -18.09 -0.02 11.89
C ASN A 134 -17.95 1.40 11.32
N THR A 135 -17.30 1.56 10.16
CA THR A 135 -17.13 2.87 9.52
C THR A 135 -18.47 3.45 9.09
N VAL A 136 -19.34 2.65 8.47
CA VAL A 136 -20.68 3.13 8.06
C VAL A 136 -21.52 3.50 9.29
N HIS A 137 -21.52 2.67 10.33
CA HIS A 137 -22.26 2.96 11.58
C HIS A 137 -21.75 4.25 12.24
N GLU A 138 -20.43 4.40 12.36
CA GLU A 138 -19.82 5.59 12.95
C GLU A 138 -20.14 6.87 12.18
N LEU A 139 -20.16 6.82 10.85
CA LEU A 139 -20.50 7.98 10.01
C LEU A 139 -21.94 8.45 10.19
N LEU A 140 -22.82 7.58 10.70
CA LEU A 140 -24.23 7.86 10.96
C LEU A 140 -24.52 8.07 12.46
N GLY A 141 -23.47 8.16 13.29
CA GLY A 141 -23.60 8.30 14.74
C GLY A 141 -24.19 7.07 15.45
N LEU A 142 -24.21 5.91 14.78
CA LEU A 142 -24.78 4.67 15.31
C LEU A 142 -23.75 3.85 16.10
N PRO A 143 -24.21 3.00 17.06
CA PRO A 143 -23.34 2.04 17.73
C PRO A 143 -22.62 1.12 16.74
N LYS A 144 -21.33 0.88 16.97
CA LYS A 144 -20.48 0.04 16.11
C LYS A 144 -20.68 -1.46 16.44
N PRO A 145 -21.30 -2.26 15.56
CA PRO A 145 -21.66 -3.65 15.87
C PRO A 145 -20.44 -4.58 16.00
N CYS A 146 -19.36 -4.29 15.26
CA CYS A 146 -18.14 -5.09 15.25
C CYS A 146 -17.05 -4.47 16.14
N THR A 147 -17.44 -3.90 17.29
CA THR A 147 -16.50 -3.34 18.28
C THR A 147 -15.85 -4.46 19.09
N ASN A 148 -14.64 -4.22 19.59
CA ASN A 148 -13.90 -5.17 20.42
C ASN A 148 -14.47 -5.26 21.85
N ASN A 149 -15.74 -5.69 21.98
CA ASN A 149 -16.32 -6.10 23.25
C ASN A 149 -15.81 -7.50 23.64
N LEU A 150 -16.06 -7.93 24.89
CA LEU A 150 -15.55 -9.20 25.40
C LEU A 150 -15.94 -10.40 24.54
N MET A 151 -17.21 -10.49 24.12
CA MET A 151 -17.73 -11.59 23.32
C MET A 151 -17.07 -11.64 21.93
N PHE A 152 -16.99 -10.50 21.24
CA PHE A 152 -16.37 -10.40 19.92
C PHE A 152 -14.86 -10.68 19.98
N ALA A 153 -14.17 -10.17 21.01
CA ALA A 153 -12.76 -10.43 21.25
C ALA A 153 -12.49 -11.91 21.57
N ALA A 154 -13.35 -12.54 22.37
CA ALA A 154 -13.26 -13.96 22.68
C ALA A 154 -13.51 -14.82 21.42
N PHE A 155 -14.54 -14.48 20.64
CA PHE A 155 -14.83 -15.16 19.37
C PHE A 155 -13.63 -15.10 18.42
N ARG A 156 -13.04 -13.92 18.20
CA ARG A 156 -11.89 -13.77 17.30
C ARG A 156 -10.68 -14.58 17.74
N ARG A 157 -10.40 -14.62 19.05
CA ARG A 157 -9.33 -15.47 19.61
C ARG A 157 -9.63 -16.96 19.44
N GLY A 158 -10.89 -17.38 19.63
CA GLY A 158 -11.33 -18.75 19.38
C GLY A 158 -11.19 -19.13 17.91
N TRP A 159 -11.66 -18.29 17.00
CA TRP A 159 -11.51 -18.47 15.55
C TRP A 159 -10.04 -18.61 15.16
N GLU A 160 -9.16 -17.72 15.62
CA GLU A 160 -7.73 -17.81 15.33
C GLU A 160 -7.10 -19.13 15.81
N ARG A 161 -7.50 -19.64 16.98
CA ARG A 161 -6.99 -20.91 17.53
C ARG A 161 -7.51 -22.14 16.81
N LEU A 162 -8.78 -22.11 16.38
CA LEU A 162 -9.44 -23.23 15.72
C LEU A 162 -9.17 -23.28 14.21
N GLN A 163 -8.78 -22.16 13.60
CA GLN A 163 -8.52 -22.10 12.17
C GLN A 163 -7.21 -22.77 11.82
N VAL A 164 -7.30 -23.88 11.08
CA VAL A 164 -6.16 -24.61 10.52
C VAL A 164 -6.12 -24.45 8.99
N SER A 165 -4.91 -24.41 8.43
CA SER A 165 -4.74 -24.41 6.97
C SER A 165 -5.01 -25.80 6.42
N LEU A 166 -6.04 -25.93 5.57
CA LEU A 166 -6.28 -27.18 4.83
C LEU A 166 -5.36 -27.35 3.61
N LEU A 167 -4.67 -26.27 3.21
CA LEU A 167 -3.65 -26.32 2.17
C LEU A 167 -2.28 -26.54 2.82
N THR A 168 -1.54 -27.53 2.34
CA THR A 168 -0.09 -27.70 2.54
C THR A 168 0.65 -26.65 1.71
N ARG A 169 0.59 -25.39 2.16
CA ARG A 169 1.49 -24.34 1.68
C ARG A 169 2.34 -23.86 2.84
N PRO A 170 3.66 -23.69 2.67
CA PRO A 170 4.46 -23.01 3.67
C PRO A 170 3.81 -21.67 4.01
N SER A 171 3.53 -21.43 5.29
CA SER A 171 2.98 -20.16 5.77
C SER A 171 3.96 -18.99 5.60
N LEU A 172 5.23 -19.31 5.34
CA LEU A 172 6.33 -18.37 5.12
C LEU A 172 6.56 -18.17 3.63
N VAL A 173 6.49 -16.92 3.19
CA VAL A 173 6.98 -16.49 1.86
C VAL A 173 8.47 -16.80 1.79
N LEU A 174 8.90 -17.80 1.01
CA LEU A 174 10.32 -18.15 0.91
C LEU A 174 11.14 -17.04 0.26
N ALA A 175 12.38 -16.85 0.72
CA ALA A 175 13.32 -15.90 0.12
C ALA A 175 13.77 -16.41 -1.26
N PHE A 176 13.69 -15.56 -2.28
CA PHE A 176 14.23 -15.86 -3.61
C PHE A 176 15.77 -15.86 -3.56
N SER A 177 16.44 -16.73 -4.32
CA SER A 177 17.90 -16.85 -4.28
C SER A 177 18.60 -15.78 -5.13
N ALA A 178 19.75 -15.32 -4.66
CA ALA A 178 20.64 -14.47 -5.46
C ALA A 178 21.23 -15.22 -6.67
N GLY A 179 21.43 -16.53 -6.57
CA GLY A 179 21.93 -17.36 -7.68
C GLY A 179 20.92 -17.41 -8.83
N ASP A 180 19.68 -17.76 -8.52
CA ASP A 180 18.57 -17.80 -9.48
C ASP A 180 18.34 -16.43 -10.14
N LEU A 181 18.51 -15.35 -9.38
CA LEU A 181 18.47 -13.99 -9.93
C LEU A 181 19.56 -13.74 -10.98
N LEU A 182 20.81 -14.17 -10.73
CA LEU A 182 21.87 -14.03 -11.73
C LEU A 182 21.57 -14.83 -13.00
N SER A 183 21.01 -16.04 -12.87
CA SER A 183 20.53 -16.81 -14.02
C SER A 183 19.47 -16.06 -14.81
N LEU A 184 18.54 -15.37 -14.14
CA LEU A 184 17.56 -14.50 -14.82
C LEU A 184 18.20 -13.28 -15.48
N CYS A 185 19.25 -12.68 -14.90
CA CYS A 185 20.01 -11.62 -15.57
C CYS A 185 20.67 -12.12 -16.85
N ASP A 186 21.18 -13.36 -16.84
CA ASP A 186 21.77 -13.99 -18.03
C ASP A 186 20.70 -14.21 -19.11
N THR A 187 19.55 -14.79 -18.75
CA THR A 187 18.40 -14.92 -19.65
C THR A 187 18.00 -13.57 -20.24
N LEU A 188 17.83 -12.55 -19.39
CA LEU A 188 17.40 -11.21 -19.79
C LEU A 188 18.34 -10.59 -20.83
N SER A 189 19.65 -10.78 -20.66
CA SER A 189 20.66 -10.21 -21.57
C SER A 189 20.61 -10.77 -22.99
N GLY A 190 20.09 -12.00 -23.15
CA GLY A 190 19.92 -12.66 -24.45
C GLY A 190 18.57 -12.35 -25.12
N LEU A 191 17.62 -11.74 -24.41
CA LEU A 191 16.29 -11.46 -24.96
C LEU A 191 16.29 -10.20 -25.84
N PRO A 192 15.61 -10.22 -27.00
CA PRO A 192 15.30 -8.99 -27.73
C PRO A 192 14.29 -8.15 -26.93
N LEU A 193 14.37 -6.82 -27.04
CA LEU A 193 13.45 -5.90 -26.32
C LEU A 193 11.97 -6.14 -26.68
N SER A 194 11.71 -6.67 -27.87
CA SER A 194 10.36 -7.01 -28.35
C SER A 194 9.84 -8.36 -27.83
N ALA A 195 10.66 -9.16 -27.14
CA ALA A 195 10.21 -10.43 -26.59
C ALA A 195 9.11 -10.21 -25.54
N VAL A 196 8.03 -11.01 -25.62
CA VAL A 196 6.90 -10.94 -24.67
C VAL A 196 7.35 -11.15 -23.23
N CYS A 197 8.40 -11.96 -23.01
CA CYS A 197 8.96 -12.25 -21.70
C CYS A 197 9.99 -11.21 -21.21
N PHE A 198 10.41 -10.24 -22.05
CA PHE A 198 11.41 -9.24 -21.67
C PHE A 198 11.00 -8.44 -20.43
N VAL A 199 9.81 -7.81 -20.48
CA VAL A 199 9.28 -7.01 -19.36
C VAL A 199 9.04 -7.85 -18.11
N PRO A 200 8.41 -9.05 -18.19
CA PRO A 200 8.33 -9.97 -17.06
C PRO A 200 9.67 -10.26 -16.39
N VAL A 201 10.71 -10.65 -17.15
CA VAL A 201 12.03 -10.99 -16.59
C VAL A 201 12.70 -9.75 -15.98
N LEU A 202 12.65 -8.61 -16.66
CA LEU A 202 13.17 -7.35 -16.15
C LEU A 202 12.49 -6.95 -14.81
N PHE A 203 11.17 -7.13 -14.72
CA PHE A 203 10.41 -6.84 -13.51
C PHE A 203 10.87 -7.70 -12.33
N VAL A 204 11.10 -9.00 -12.55
CA VAL A 204 11.61 -9.91 -11.51
C VAL A 204 13.01 -9.51 -11.06
N VAL A 205 13.90 -9.22 -12.01
CA VAL A 205 15.28 -8.81 -11.72
C VAL A 205 15.32 -7.53 -10.89
N LEU A 206 14.56 -6.50 -11.30
CA LEU A 206 14.49 -5.25 -10.57
C LEU A 206 13.77 -5.37 -9.23
N GLY A 207 12.75 -6.23 -9.13
CA GLY A 207 12.07 -6.54 -7.87
C GLY A 207 13.01 -7.11 -6.82
N PHE A 208 13.97 -7.95 -7.22
CA PHE A 208 15.01 -8.45 -6.33
C PHE A 208 16.02 -7.36 -5.97
N CYS A 209 16.58 -6.66 -6.97
CA CYS A 209 17.64 -5.67 -6.76
C CYS A 209 17.19 -4.48 -5.91
N THR A 210 15.96 -4.00 -6.13
CA THR A 210 15.40 -2.85 -5.42
C THR A 210 14.68 -3.22 -4.13
N PHE A 211 14.35 -4.51 -4.00
CA PHE A 211 13.51 -5.06 -2.92
C PHE A 211 12.27 -4.21 -2.65
N LEU A 212 11.74 -3.51 -3.67
CA LEU A 212 10.51 -2.73 -3.58
C LEU A 212 9.30 -3.65 -3.41
N ARG A 213 8.21 -3.10 -2.85
CA ARG A 213 6.92 -3.78 -2.93
C ARG A 213 6.48 -3.81 -4.40
N PRO A 214 5.72 -4.83 -4.84
CA PRO A 214 5.29 -4.90 -6.24
C PRO A 214 4.54 -3.66 -6.70
N ASP A 215 3.65 -3.10 -5.86
CA ASP A 215 2.93 -1.86 -6.15
C ASP A 215 3.85 -0.62 -6.20
N SER A 216 4.89 -0.57 -5.37
CA SER A 216 5.94 0.47 -5.46
C SER A 216 6.72 0.37 -6.76
N LEU A 217 7.14 -0.83 -7.17
CA LEU A 217 7.90 -1.02 -8.40
C LEU A 217 7.06 -0.71 -9.65
N LEU A 218 5.80 -1.16 -9.68
CA LEU A 218 4.85 -0.83 -10.75
C LEU A 218 4.53 0.67 -10.84
N SER A 219 4.75 1.42 -9.76
CA SER A 219 4.52 2.87 -9.70
C SER A 219 5.75 3.70 -10.12
N VAL A 220 6.83 3.06 -10.59
CA VAL A 220 8.00 3.77 -11.12
C VAL A 220 7.61 4.49 -12.40
N VAL A 221 7.65 5.83 -12.37
CA VAL A 221 7.25 6.69 -13.50
C VAL A 221 8.41 7.21 -14.32
N TRP A 222 9.61 7.15 -13.75
CA TRP A 222 10.83 7.61 -14.38
C TRP A 222 11.99 6.73 -13.92
N ALA A 223 12.83 6.35 -14.88
CA ALA A 223 14.08 5.70 -14.61
C ALA A 223 15.14 6.07 -15.66
N GLN A 224 16.40 5.96 -15.28
CA GLN A 224 17.55 6.12 -16.19
C GLN A 224 18.73 5.30 -15.69
N VAL A 225 19.67 5.02 -16.58
CA VAL A 225 21.03 4.61 -16.21
C VAL A 225 21.94 5.82 -16.38
N CYS A 226 22.80 6.08 -15.40
CA CYS A 226 23.81 7.14 -15.49
C CYS A 226 25.04 6.76 -14.66
N GLU A 227 26.09 7.57 -14.74
CA GLU A 227 27.24 7.43 -13.85
C GLU A 227 27.17 8.46 -12.71
N VAL A 228 27.45 8.01 -11.49
CA VAL A 228 27.56 8.84 -10.28
C VAL A 228 28.86 8.45 -9.61
N GLU A 229 29.76 9.43 -9.42
CA GLU A 229 31.08 9.20 -8.80
C GLU A 229 31.88 8.07 -9.48
N GLY A 230 31.79 7.98 -10.82
CA GLY A 230 32.46 6.94 -11.61
C GLY A 230 31.82 5.55 -11.54
N LEU A 231 30.64 5.42 -10.91
CA LEU A 231 29.89 4.17 -10.82
C LEU A 231 28.62 4.24 -11.66
N ALA A 232 28.40 3.22 -12.50
CA ALA A 232 27.13 3.06 -13.19
C ALA A 232 26.01 2.74 -12.19
N VAL A 233 24.95 3.55 -12.23
CA VAL A 233 23.79 3.44 -11.34
C VAL A 233 22.48 3.44 -12.14
N PHE A 234 21.53 2.64 -11.68
CA PHE A 234 20.13 2.70 -12.08
C PHE A 234 19.38 3.65 -11.15
N ARG A 235 18.95 4.80 -11.67
CA ARG A 235 18.14 5.78 -10.93
C ARG A 235 16.67 5.61 -11.27
N TYR A 236 15.80 5.68 -10.26
CA TYR A 236 14.37 5.48 -10.46
C TYR A 236 13.52 6.25 -9.44
N LYS A 237 12.27 6.54 -9.81
CA LYS A 237 11.32 7.34 -9.02
C LYS A 237 9.97 6.63 -8.84
N PRO A 238 9.75 5.92 -7.71
CA PRO A 238 8.46 5.27 -7.42
C PRO A 238 7.45 6.28 -6.84
N LEU A 239 6.22 6.32 -7.38
CA LEU A 239 5.15 7.16 -6.83
C LEU A 239 4.53 6.59 -5.56
N ASN A 240 4.53 5.27 -5.39
CA ASN A 240 4.09 4.63 -4.16
C ASN A 240 5.32 4.39 -3.26
N TRP A 241 5.57 5.33 -2.36
CA TRP A 241 6.71 5.32 -1.46
C TRP A 241 6.28 5.15 -0.01
N LYS A 242 6.89 4.20 0.71
CA LYS A 242 6.54 3.86 2.10
C LYS A 242 5.03 3.62 2.30
N GLY A 243 4.36 3.09 1.27
CA GLY A 243 2.92 2.80 1.29
C GLY A 243 2.00 4.00 1.05
N ARG A 244 2.53 5.14 0.61
CA ARG A 244 1.77 6.34 0.26
C ARG A 244 2.01 6.71 -1.20
N ILE A 245 0.94 7.05 -1.90
CA ILE A 245 1.06 7.65 -3.22
C ILE A 245 1.47 9.11 -3.02
N VAL A 246 2.61 9.49 -3.59
CA VAL A 246 3.14 10.85 -3.58
C VAL A 246 3.05 11.44 -4.98
N LYS A 247 3.00 12.77 -5.06
CA LYS A 247 3.05 13.46 -6.35
C LYS A 247 4.40 13.21 -7.03
N PRO A 248 4.46 13.17 -8.37
CA PRO A 248 5.70 12.92 -9.10
C PRO A 248 6.85 13.82 -8.67
N GLU A 249 6.64 15.12 -8.47
CA GLU A 249 7.65 16.08 -8.02
C GLU A 249 8.23 15.73 -6.63
N SER A 250 7.39 15.21 -5.73
CA SER A 250 7.77 14.88 -4.33
C SER A 250 8.30 13.47 -4.15
N ALA A 251 8.25 12.61 -5.18
CA ALA A 251 8.79 11.26 -5.08
C ALA A 251 10.33 11.26 -4.93
N PRO A 252 10.91 10.35 -4.13
CA PRO A 252 12.35 10.27 -3.97
C PRO A 252 13.00 9.70 -5.24
N VAL A 253 14.22 10.16 -5.53
CA VAL A 253 15.06 9.54 -6.56
C VAL A 253 16.03 8.57 -5.88
N LEU A 254 15.82 7.29 -6.12
CA LEU A 254 16.60 6.19 -5.56
C LEU A 254 17.68 5.77 -6.56
N GLN A 255 18.77 5.17 -6.07
CA GLN A 255 19.93 4.80 -6.89
C GLN A 255 20.44 3.39 -6.56
N PHE A 256 20.41 2.48 -7.54
CA PHE A 256 20.99 1.14 -7.41
C PHE A 256 22.34 1.05 -8.15
N PRO A 257 23.45 0.63 -7.53
CA PRO A 257 24.69 0.38 -8.24
C PRO A 257 24.57 -0.82 -9.19
N LEU A 258 25.07 -0.67 -10.42
CA LEU A 258 25.03 -1.71 -11.46
C LEU A 258 26.39 -2.37 -11.73
N CYS A 259 27.45 -1.95 -11.04
CA CYS A 259 28.82 -2.41 -11.32
C CYS A 259 29.03 -3.93 -11.19
N GLY A 260 28.27 -4.60 -10.34
CA GLY A 260 28.29 -6.07 -10.23
C GLY A 260 27.29 -6.78 -11.14
N LEU A 261 26.54 -6.04 -11.96
CA LEU A 261 25.53 -6.54 -12.89
C LEU A 261 25.71 -5.92 -14.29
N PRO A 262 26.86 -6.13 -14.96
CA PRO A 262 27.15 -5.51 -16.25
C PRO A 262 26.13 -5.87 -17.34
N LYS A 263 25.57 -7.09 -17.30
CA LYS A 263 24.51 -7.53 -18.19
C LYS A 263 23.20 -6.75 -17.99
N LEU A 264 22.83 -6.51 -16.72
CA LEU A 264 21.67 -5.69 -16.40
C LEU A 264 21.87 -4.23 -16.82
N ARG A 265 23.08 -3.68 -16.61
CA ARG A 265 23.44 -2.34 -17.12
C ARG A 265 23.17 -2.22 -18.61
N LEU A 266 23.71 -3.14 -19.42
CA LEU A 266 23.54 -3.13 -20.86
C LEU A 266 22.06 -3.21 -21.28
N VAL A 267 21.30 -4.08 -20.61
CA VAL A 267 19.86 -4.23 -20.86
C VAL A 267 19.11 -2.94 -20.55
N LEU A 268 19.37 -2.34 -19.39
CA LEU A 268 18.73 -1.11 -18.97
C LEU A 268 19.12 0.08 -19.86
N ASP A 269 20.40 0.19 -20.25
CA ASP A 269 20.87 1.21 -21.20
C ASP A 269 20.12 1.10 -22.53
N ARG A 270 19.97 -0.12 -23.07
CA ARG A 270 19.24 -0.36 -24.32
C ARG A 270 17.74 -0.06 -24.20
N HIS A 271 17.11 -0.51 -23.12
CA HIS A 271 15.68 -0.34 -22.87
C HIS A 271 15.34 1.13 -22.64
N LEU A 272 16.11 1.81 -21.77
CA LEU A 272 15.84 3.18 -21.37
C LEU A 272 16.41 4.23 -22.34
N GLY A 273 17.33 3.85 -23.23
CA GLY A 273 17.82 4.73 -24.30
C GLY A 273 16.74 5.17 -25.29
N HIS A 274 15.62 4.45 -25.36
CA HIS A 274 14.48 4.79 -26.22
C HIS A 274 13.33 5.46 -25.45
N SER A 275 13.27 5.30 -24.12
CA SER A 275 12.19 5.83 -23.27
C SER A 275 12.61 5.83 -21.81
N ASN A 276 12.33 6.92 -21.10
CA ASN A 276 12.56 6.98 -19.64
C ASN A 276 11.48 6.23 -18.83
N GLN A 277 10.53 5.56 -19.49
CA GLN A 277 9.51 4.74 -18.86
C GLN A 277 9.99 3.31 -18.71
N LEU A 278 9.93 2.80 -17.48
CA LEU A 278 10.36 1.44 -17.18
C LEU A 278 9.36 0.39 -17.70
N TRP A 279 8.05 0.69 -17.59
CA TRP A 279 6.96 -0.21 -17.97
C TRP A 279 6.21 0.35 -19.18
N PRO A 280 5.95 -0.45 -20.22
CA PRO A 280 5.27 0.01 -21.43
C PRO A 280 3.79 0.34 -21.20
N PHE A 281 3.18 -0.22 -20.16
CA PHE A 281 1.79 0.03 -19.79
C PHE A 281 1.59 -0.14 -18.28
N ARG A 282 0.52 0.46 -17.75
CA ARG A 282 0.13 0.26 -16.35
C ARG A 282 -0.25 -1.20 -16.12
N GLN A 283 0.26 -1.77 -15.04
CA GLN A 283 0.01 -3.16 -14.68
C GLN A 283 -0.59 -3.25 -13.26
N SER A 284 -1.50 -4.21 -13.06
CA SER A 284 -2.06 -4.53 -11.76
C SER A 284 -1.14 -5.47 -10.99
N THR A 285 -1.29 -5.56 -9.67
CA THR A 285 -0.51 -6.54 -8.87
C THR A 285 -0.77 -7.98 -9.32
N SER A 286 -2.02 -8.33 -9.69
CA SER A 286 -2.36 -9.65 -10.21
C SER A 286 -1.70 -9.93 -11.57
N GLY A 287 -1.61 -8.93 -12.45
CA GLY A 287 -0.86 -9.07 -13.70
C GLY A 287 0.65 -9.16 -13.48
N ALA A 288 1.19 -8.49 -12.46
CA ALA A 288 2.58 -8.70 -12.06
C ALA A 288 2.84 -10.10 -11.49
N GLU A 289 1.86 -10.75 -10.86
CA GLU A 289 2.00 -12.17 -10.47
C GLU A 289 2.10 -13.08 -11.70
N GLN A 290 1.37 -12.76 -12.77
CA GLN A 290 1.50 -13.48 -14.04
C GLN A 290 2.86 -13.23 -14.68
N TRP A 291 3.38 -12.00 -14.64
CA TRP A 291 4.75 -11.69 -15.06
C TRP A 291 5.77 -12.49 -14.27
N PHE A 292 5.64 -12.58 -12.94
CA PHE A 292 6.54 -13.38 -12.11
C PHE A 292 6.57 -14.85 -12.53
N ARG A 293 5.39 -15.48 -12.71
CA ARG A 293 5.30 -16.86 -13.18
C ARG A 293 5.92 -17.04 -14.56
N SER A 294 5.61 -16.14 -15.50
CA SER A 294 6.16 -16.17 -16.86
C SER A 294 7.69 -16.05 -16.86
N ALA A 295 8.24 -15.12 -16.07
CA ALA A 295 9.69 -14.93 -15.94
C ALA A 295 10.40 -16.19 -15.42
N LEU A 296 9.84 -16.86 -14.40
CA LEU A 296 10.41 -18.10 -13.88
C LEU A 296 10.40 -19.21 -14.93
N VAL A 297 9.28 -19.40 -15.65
CA VAL A 297 9.19 -20.42 -16.70
C VAL A 297 10.21 -20.16 -17.82
N HIS A 298 10.29 -18.92 -18.31
CA HIS A 298 11.25 -18.56 -19.36
C HIS A 298 12.71 -18.60 -18.90
N GLY A 299 12.96 -18.38 -17.61
CA GLY A 299 14.28 -18.50 -17.00
C GLY A 299 14.72 -19.92 -16.66
N GLY A 300 13.93 -20.95 -16.99
CA GLY A 300 14.23 -22.34 -16.63
C GLY A 300 13.98 -22.67 -15.15
N LEU A 301 13.30 -21.78 -14.41
CA LEU A 301 13.01 -21.86 -12.99
C LEU A 301 11.53 -22.21 -12.72
N GLY A 302 10.86 -22.88 -13.66
CA GLY A 302 9.43 -23.21 -13.56
C GLY A 302 9.05 -24.00 -12.31
N HIS A 303 9.96 -24.84 -11.80
CA HIS A 303 9.80 -25.60 -10.55
C HIS A 303 9.65 -24.72 -9.30
N LEU A 304 10.01 -23.44 -9.38
CA LEU A 304 9.90 -22.48 -8.28
C LEU A 304 8.56 -21.73 -8.22
N VAL A 305 7.69 -21.88 -9.23
CA VAL A 305 6.43 -21.11 -9.37
C VAL A 305 5.50 -21.29 -8.18
N ASP A 306 5.44 -22.50 -7.61
CA ASP A 306 4.57 -22.80 -6.46
C ASP A 306 5.23 -22.55 -5.10
N LEU A 307 6.55 -22.32 -5.11
CA LEU A 307 7.35 -22.07 -3.90
C LEU A 307 7.46 -20.58 -3.57
N HIS A 308 7.39 -19.73 -4.60
CA HIS A 308 7.61 -18.30 -4.47
C HIS A 308 6.41 -17.46 -4.89
N THR A 309 6.35 -16.26 -4.33
CA THR A 309 5.40 -15.24 -4.74
C THR A 309 6.17 -13.97 -5.12
N LEU A 310 5.47 -12.94 -5.60
CA LEU A 310 6.08 -11.62 -5.81
C LEU A 310 6.84 -11.09 -4.58
N TYR A 311 6.37 -11.40 -3.37
CA TYR A 311 7.02 -10.95 -2.13
C TYR A 311 8.31 -11.71 -1.81
N SER A 312 8.54 -12.86 -2.45
CA SER A 312 9.80 -13.61 -2.36
C SER A 312 10.98 -12.81 -2.88
N LEU A 313 10.77 -11.94 -3.88
CA LEU A 313 11.81 -11.07 -4.44
C LEU A 313 12.27 -10.02 -3.43
N ARG A 314 11.31 -9.33 -2.81
CA ARG A 314 11.58 -8.36 -1.75
C ARG A 314 12.27 -9.00 -0.54
N ARG A 315 11.80 -10.18 -0.12
CA ARG A 315 12.42 -10.94 0.98
C ARG A 315 13.83 -11.41 0.62
N GLY A 316 14.00 -11.98 -0.58
CA GLY A 316 15.27 -12.49 -1.10
C GLY A 316 16.33 -11.40 -1.21
N GLY A 317 16.00 -10.29 -1.88
CA GLY A 317 16.92 -9.16 -2.06
C GLY A 317 17.38 -8.56 -0.74
N ALA A 318 16.45 -8.27 0.17
CA ALA A 318 16.79 -7.72 1.50
C ALA A 318 17.64 -8.70 2.34
N SER A 319 17.31 -9.99 2.31
CA SER A 319 18.06 -11.00 3.05
C SER A 319 19.47 -11.20 2.49
N ALA A 320 19.62 -11.24 1.16
CA ALA A 320 20.91 -11.35 0.49
C ALA A 320 21.78 -10.10 0.73
N ALA A 321 21.21 -8.89 0.67
CA ALA A 321 21.89 -7.65 1.00
C ALA A 321 22.42 -7.66 2.45
N ARG A 322 21.57 -8.04 3.42
CA ARG A 322 21.98 -8.21 4.82
C ARG A 322 23.09 -9.24 4.97
N ALA A 323 23.01 -10.34 4.23
CA ALA A 323 23.97 -11.43 4.33
C ALA A 323 25.37 -11.08 3.84
N VAL A 324 25.51 -10.04 3.02
CA VAL A 324 26.81 -9.53 2.55
C VAL A 324 27.25 -8.24 3.24
N GLY A 325 26.56 -7.84 4.32
CA GLY A 325 26.96 -6.73 5.17
C GLY A 325 26.44 -5.35 4.74
N VAL A 326 25.39 -5.28 3.91
CA VAL A 326 24.74 -3.98 3.65
C VAL A 326 24.11 -3.46 4.96
N PRO A 327 24.38 -2.20 5.37
CA PRO A 327 23.81 -1.63 6.59
C PRO A 327 22.28 -1.64 6.59
N MET A 328 21.68 -1.85 7.76
CA MET A 328 20.22 -2.00 7.88
C MET A 328 19.47 -0.73 7.46
N GLU A 329 20.01 0.44 7.78
CA GLU A 329 19.47 1.74 7.36
C GLU A 329 19.45 1.90 5.84
N VAL A 330 20.42 1.32 5.12
CA VAL A 330 20.45 1.32 3.65
C VAL A 330 19.36 0.39 3.12
N ILE A 331 19.22 -0.81 3.68
CA ILE A 331 18.15 -1.75 3.30
C ILE A 331 16.76 -1.15 3.58
N GLU A 332 16.58 -0.55 4.75
CA GLU A 332 15.32 0.12 5.14
C GLU A 332 14.98 1.26 4.19
N SER A 333 15.95 2.15 3.95
CA SER A 333 15.79 3.29 3.05
C SER A 333 15.44 2.83 1.64
N PHE A 334 16.21 1.91 1.07
CA PHE A 334 16.11 1.52 -0.33
C PHE A 334 14.83 0.73 -0.63
N GLY A 335 14.42 -0.16 0.27
CA GLY A 335 13.16 -0.90 0.14
C GLY A 335 11.93 -0.12 0.58
N GLY A 336 12.06 1.14 1.03
CA GLY A 336 10.93 1.94 1.47
C GLY A 336 10.27 1.41 2.75
N TRP A 337 11.06 0.89 3.69
CA TRP A 337 10.63 0.68 5.07
C TRP A 337 10.84 1.95 5.90
N SER A 338 10.16 2.02 7.05
CA SER A 338 10.46 3.03 8.06
C SER A 338 11.79 2.73 8.74
N ALA A 339 12.45 3.76 9.28
CA ALA A 339 13.60 3.55 10.14
C ALA A 339 13.20 2.64 11.32
N GLY A 340 14.02 1.64 11.64
CA GLY A 340 13.72 0.71 12.73
C GLY A 340 12.51 -0.21 12.46
N SER A 341 12.17 -0.47 11.19
CA SER A 341 10.98 -1.25 10.85
C SER A 341 10.97 -2.66 11.46
N VAL A 342 10.00 -2.90 12.35
CA VAL A 342 9.73 -4.22 12.93
C VAL A 342 9.32 -5.22 11.84
N ALA A 343 8.49 -4.76 10.88
CA ALA A 343 8.03 -5.60 9.78
C ALA A 343 9.19 -6.13 8.92
N LEU A 344 10.22 -5.30 8.64
CA LEU A 344 11.42 -5.77 7.93
C LEU A 344 12.08 -6.92 8.71
N ARG A 345 12.40 -6.67 9.99
CA ARG A 345 13.15 -7.62 10.83
C ARG A 345 12.41 -8.92 11.09
N GLN A 346 11.09 -8.87 11.26
CA GLN A 346 10.29 -10.04 11.62
C GLN A 346 9.69 -10.80 10.43
N HIS A 347 9.50 -10.15 9.27
CA HIS A 347 8.74 -10.76 8.16
C HIS A 347 9.46 -10.76 6.81
N TYR A 348 10.48 -9.92 6.61
CA TYR A 348 11.16 -9.79 5.32
C TYR A 348 12.65 -10.16 5.35
N LEU A 349 13.23 -10.39 6.53
CA LEU A 349 14.55 -10.97 6.65
C LEU A 349 14.45 -12.46 6.91
N ASP A 350 15.12 -13.23 6.07
CA ASP A 350 15.40 -14.63 6.33
C ASP A 350 16.81 -14.75 6.90
N MET A 351 16.90 -15.11 8.18
CA MET A 351 18.20 -15.23 8.85
C MET A 351 19.00 -16.45 8.39
N GLY A 352 18.35 -17.43 7.75
CA GLY A 352 19.00 -18.59 7.15
C GLY A 352 19.69 -18.29 5.82
N VAL A 353 19.43 -17.13 5.20
CA VAL A 353 20.17 -16.70 4.00
C VAL A 353 21.58 -16.28 4.41
N LEU A 354 22.56 -17.01 3.89
CA LEU A 354 23.98 -16.76 4.08
C LEU A 354 24.57 -15.96 2.91
N GLY A 355 25.70 -15.30 3.15
CA GLY A 355 26.40 -14.55 2.12
C GLY A 355 26.91 -15.50 1.03
N SER A 356 26.62 -15.19 -0.23
CA SER A 356 27.07 -15.97 -1.39
C SER A 356 27.85 -15.11 -2.37
N PRO A 357 28.68 -15.69 -3.26
CA PRO A 357 29.32 -14.95 -4.34
C PRO A 357 28.31 -14.17 -5.19
N ALA A 358 27.14 -14.75 -5.47
CA ALA A 358 26.07 -14.10 -6.20
C ALA A 358 25.51 -12.88 -5.45
N ALA A 359 25.23 -13.01 -4.16
CA ALA A 359 24.77 -11.87 -3.34
C ALA A 359 25.83 -10.76 -3.27
N ARG A 360 27.12 -11.13 -3.21
CA ARG A 360 28.23 -10.17 -3.16
C ARG A 360 28.41 -9.46 -4.49
N ALA A 361 28.18 -10.14 -5.61
CA ALA A 361 28.14 -9.50 -6.93
C ALA A 361 27.01 -8.47 -7.00
N ILE A 362 25.80 -8.82 -6.58
CA ILE A 362 24.64 -7.91 -6.66
C ILE A 362 24.76 -6.71 -5.71
N PHE A 363 25.11 -6.94 -4.44
CA PHE A 363 24.99 -5.95 -3.37
C PHE A 363 26.32 -5.46 -2.79
N GLY A 364 27.47 -5.97 -3.26
CA GLY A 364 28.77 -5.65 -2.69
C GLY A 364 29.11 -4.16 -2.69
N SER A 365 28.67 -3.41 -3.70
CA SER A 365 28.90 -1.95 -3.75
C SER A 365 28.02 -1.17 -2.78
N LEU A 366 26.82 -1.67 -2.46
CA LEU A 366 26.01 -1.10 -1.38
C LEU A 366 26.65 -1.39 -0.02
N ALA A 367 27.21 -2.59 0.17
CA ALA A 367 27.90 -2.96 1.41
C ALA A 367 29.16 -2.13 1.62
N ALA A 368 29.87 -1.78 0.55
CA ALA A 368 31.04 -0.92 0.58
C ALA A 368 30.70 0.59 0.72
N GLY A 369 29.43 0.96 0.86
CA GLY A 369 29.01 2.36 1.02
C GLY A 369 29.28 3.25 -0.20
N ARG A 370 29.49 2.65 -1.37
CA ARG A 370 29.93 3.38 -2.58
C ARG A 370 28.84 4.17 -3.29
N VAL A 371 27.58 3.93 -2.93
CA VAL A 371 26.43 4.68 -3.47
C VAL A 371 25.47 4.94 -2.33
N ALA A 372 25.18 6.21 -2.06
CA ALA A 372 24.14 6.57 -1.12
C ALA A 372 22.75 6.22 -1.71
N PRO A 373 21.84 5.61 -0.93
CA PRO A 373 20.51 5.25 -1.42
C PRO A 373 19.64 6.47 -1.77
N PHE A 374 20.05 7.68 -1.38
CA PHE A 374 19.32 8.93 -1.55
C PHE A 374 20.24 10.03 -2.10
N ALA A 375 19.88 10.61 -3.25
CA ALA A 375 20.36 11.96 -3.56
C ALA A 375 19.56 12.94 -2.69
N ALA A 376 20.23 13.58 -1.74
CA ALA A 376 19.61 14.50 -0.78
C ALA A 376 18.81 15.60 -1.49
N GLN A 377 17.49 15.63 -1.28
CA GLN A 377 16.66 16.83 -1.47
C GLN A 377 15.61 17.06 -0.36
N PHE A 378 15.57 16.26 0.72
CA PHE A 378 14.56 16.46 1.78
C PHE A 378 15.09 16.25 3.22
N PHE A 379 16.31 16.70 3.48
CA PHE A 379 16.71 17.13 4.82
C PHE A 379 17.05 18.61 4.76
N ASN A 380 16.03 19.45 4.60
CA ASN A 380 16.11 20.86 4.95
C ASN A 380 14.84 21.19 5.74
N VAL A 381 15.06 21.39 7.05
CA VAL A 381 14.23 22.08 8.06
C VAL A 381 12.81 21.57 8.29
#